data_AF-A0A521EM22-F1
#
_entry.id   AF-A0A521EM22-F1
#
_cell.length_a   1.000
_cell.length_b   1.000
_cell.length_c   1.000
_cell.angle_alpha   90.00
_cell.angle_beta   90.00
_cell.angle_gamma   90.00
#
_symmetry.space_group_name_H-M   'P 1'
#
loop_
_entity.id
_entity.type
_entity.pdbx_description
1 polymer ?
#
loop_
_entity_poly.entity_id
_entity_poly.type
_entity_poly.pdbx_seq_one_letter_code
_entity_poly.pdbx_strand_id
1 'polypeptide(L)'
;MATQESTNEERVSPYSDEELEYFREIILKKMADAEDELNALQRSLRESMENNSDESAYSYHMADAGTDAQEREKTYMLFNRTRKFIQYLDGALKRIDNKTYGVCKVTGKKISKGRLEAVPHTQLSIEAKLKRR
;
A
#
# COMPACT_ATOMS: atom_id res chain seq x y z
N MET A 1 12.12 22.13 -40.76
CA MET A 1 11.72 20.78 -40.28
C MET A 1 11.76 20.84 -38.76
N ALA A 2 10.63 20.50 -38.14
CA ALA A 2 10.32 20.75 -36.73
C ALA A 2 11.29 20.03 -35.78
N THR A 3 11.66 20.76 -34.72
CA THR A 3 12.45 20.33 -33.57
C THR A 3 11.75 19.17 -32.86
N GLN A 4 12.44 18.03 -32.77
CA GLN A 4 12.13 16.99 -31.78
C GLN A 4 13.10 17.17 -30.62
N GLU A 5 12.80 18.12 -29.74
CA GLU A 5 13.37 18.14 -28.39
C GLU A 5 12.58 17.11 -27.57
N SER A 6 13.06 15.89 -27.56
CA SER A 6 12.75 14.93 -26.50
C SER A 6 13.35 15.45 -25.20
N THR A 7 12.65 16.39 -24.54
CA THR A 7 12.88 16.73 -23.15
C THR A 7 12.46 15.52 -22.30
N ASN A 8 13.42 14.64 -22.04
CA ASN A 8 13.35 13.80 -20.86
C ASN A 8 13.49 14.75 -19.66
N GLU A 9 12.39 15.43 -19.31
CA GLU A 9 12.27 16.17 -18.05
C GLU A 9 12.52 15.13 -16.94
N GLU A 10 13.77 15.09 -16.45
CA GLU A 10 14.10 14.42 -15.21
C GLU A 10 13.05 14.87 -14.20
N ARG A 11 12.19 13.94 -13.78
CA ARG A 11 11.10 14.24 -12.84
C ARG A 11 11.71 14.46 -11.46
N VAL A 12 12.41 15.57 -11.31
CA VAL A 12 13.06 15.97 -10.07
C VAL A 12 11.96 16.30 -9.05
N SER A 13 12.11 15.73 -7.87
CA SER A 13 11.23 15.93 -6.73
C SER A 13 11.12 17.43 -6.42
N PRO A 14 9.90 17.97 -6.22
CA PRO A 14 9.68 19.37 -5.89
C PRO A 14 9.86 19.67 -4.39
N TYR A 15 10.59 18.81 -3.69
CA TYR A 15 10.83 18.81 -2.24
C TYR A 15 12.33 18.80 -1.96
N SER A 16 12.77 19.47 -0.88
CA SER A 16 14.18 19.44 -0.47
C SER A 16 14.58 18.06 0.07
N ASP A 17 15.89 17.80 0.15
CA ASP A 17 16.41 16.57 0.75
C ASP A 17 15.96 16.39 2.21
N GLU A 18 15.81 17.49 2.98
CA GLU A 18 15.29 17.45 4.36
C GLU A 18 13.82 17.01 4.41
N GLU A 19 12.99 17.54 3.49
CA GLU A 19 11.58 17.14 3.41
C GLU A 19 11.42 15.69 2.94
N LEU A 20 12.31 15.23 2.05
CA LEU A 20 12.35 13.84 1.60
C LEU A 20 12.70 12.88 2.73
N GLU A 21 13.65 13.24 3.60
CA GLU A 21 13.99 12.43 4.79
C GLU A 21 12.82 12.40 5.78
N TYR A 22 12.12 13.52 6.00
CA TYR A 22 10.90 13.55 6.80
C TYR A 22 9.82 12.57 6.28
N PHE A 23 9.60 12.53 4.96
CA PHE A 23 8.66 11.56 4.39
C PHE A 23 9.18 10.12 4.48
N ARG A 24 10.49 9.92 4.38
CA ARG A 24 11.11 8.61 4.53
C ARG A 24 10.83 8.03 5.91
N GLU A 25 11.01 8.81 6.98
CA GLU A 25 10.71 8.38 8.35
C GLU A 25 9.24 7.99 8.51
N ILE A 26 8.32 8.79 7.97
CA ILE A 26 6.88 8.46 7.97
C ILE A 26 6.61 7.14 7.25
N ILE A 27 7.23 6.93 6.08
CA ILE A 27 7.05 5.70 5.30
C ILE A 27 7.61 4.50 6.05
N LEU A 28 8.79 4.60 6.64
CA LEU A 28 9.42 3.52 7.42
C LEU A 28 8.55 3.14 8.63
N LYS A 29 8.01 4.13 9.35
CA LYS A 29 7.10 3.88 10.46
C LYS A 29 5.84 3.13 9.99
N LYS A 30 5.19 3.61 8.92
CA LYS A 30 4.02 2.93 8.36
C LYS A 30 4.32 1.54 7.78
N MET A 31 5.55 1.32 7.32
CA MET A 31 5.99 0.03 6.81
C MET A 31 6.11 -0.98 7.94
N ALA A 32 6.74 -0.61 9.06
CA ALA A 32 6.79 -1.43 10.26
C ALA A 32 5.39 -1.77 10.78
N ASP A 33 4.51 -0.77 10.91
CA ASP A 33 3.12 -0.98 11.34
C ASP A 33 2.38 -1.97 10.41
N ALA A 34 2.58 -1.85 9.09
CA ALA A 34 1.94 -2.72 8.11
C ALA A 34 2.53 -4.15 8.11
N GLU A 35 3.83 -4.31 8.38
CA GLU A 35 4.47 -5.61 8.53
C GLU A 35 3.97 -6.34 9.77
N ASP A 36 3.78 -5.64 10.89
CA ASP A 36 3.16 -6.19 12.09
C ASP A 36 1.72 -6.64 11.83
N GLU A 37 0.92 -5.79 11.15
CA GLU A 37 -0.45 -6.14 10.74
C GLU A 37 -0.47 -7.37 9.83
N LEU A 38 0.45 -7.45 8.85
CA LEU A 38 0.54 -8.60 7.95
C LEU A 38 0.86 -9.89 8.71
N ASN A 39 1.79 -9.83 9.67
CA ASN A 39 2.13 -10.98 10.51
C ASN A 39 0.95 -11.42 11.38
N ALA A 40 0.20 -10.49 11.95
CA ALA A 40 -1.00 -10.80 12.72
C ALA A 40 -2.07 -11.50 11.86
N LEU A 41 -2.31 -10.99 10.65
CA LEU A 41 -3.25 -11.61 9.70
C LEU A 41 -2.80 -13.00 9.26
N GLN A 42 -1.50 -13.20 9.06
CA GLN A 42 -0.94 -14.51 8.73
C GLN A 42 -1.14 -15.53 9.85
N ARG A 43 -0.94 -15.12 11.11
CA ARG A 43 -1.21 -15.97 12.28
C ARG A 43 -2.69 -16.34 12.37
N SER A 44 -3.58 -15.36 12.25
CA SER A 44 -5.03 -15.57 12.26
C SER A 44 -5.49 -16.54 11.15
N LEU A 45 -4.93 -16.43 9.95
CA LEU A 45 -5.23 -17.35 8.85
C LEU A 45 -4.76 -18.78 9.16
N ARG A 46 -3.58 -18.93 9.77
CA ARG A 46 -3.02 -20.23 10.14
C ARG A 46 -3.85 -20.90 11.25
N GLU A 47 -4.18 -20.17 12.30
CA GLU A 47 -5.03 -20.65 13.41
C GLU A 47 -6.41 -21.10 12.90
N SER A 48 -7.02 -20.33 11.99
CA SER A 48 -8.29 -20.72 11.37
C SER A 48 -8.21 -22.04 10.59
N MET A 49 -7.08 -22.32 9.92
CA MET A 49 -6.87 -23.59 9.24
C MET A 49 -6.63 -24.76 10.21
N GLU A 50 -5.86 -24.54 11.29
CA GLU A 50 -5.58 -25.57 12.30
C GLU A 50 -6.87 -25.97 13.05
N ASN A 51 -7.74 -25.00 13.39
CA ASN A 51 -9.03 -25.26 14.05
C ASN A 51 -10.05 -26.06 13.20
N ASN A 52 -9.88 -26.12 11.87
CA ASN A 52 -10.75 -26.91 11.00
C ASN A 52 -10.29 -28.39 10.89
N SER A 53 -9.16 -28.76 11.50
CA SER A 53 -8.63 -30.13 11.46
C SER A 53 -9.02 -31.01 12.66
N ASP A 54 -9.63 -30.43 13.70
CA ASP A 54 -10.06 -31.15 14.90
C ASP A 54 -11.50 -31.68 14.71
N GLU A 55 -11.61 -32.96 14.34
CA GLU A 55 -12.77 -33.65 13.76
C GLU A 55 -13.94 -33.92 14.76
N SER A 56 -13.94 -33.33 15.96
CA SER A 56 -14.80 -33.80 17.07
C SER A 56 -16.21 -33.18 17.15
N ALA A 57 -16.59 -32.22 16.30
CA ALA A 57 -17.87 -31.50 16.39
C ALA A 57 -18.67 -31.41 15.05
N TYR A 58 -18.60 -32.46 14.24
CA TYR A 58 -19.14 -32.53 12.87
C TYR A 58 -20.62 -32.09 12.70
N SER A 59 -21.49 -32.27 13.71
CA SER A 59 -22.92 -31.89 13.63
C SER A 59 -23.21 -30.42 13.99
N TYR A 60 -22.32 -29.73 14.72
CA TYR A 60 -22.48 -28.31 15.09
C TYR A 60 -21.81 -27.42 14.02
N HIS A 61 -20.69 -27.87 13.46
CA HIS A 61 -19.92 -27.12 12.45
C HIS A 61 -20.58 -27.01 11.07
N MET A 62 -21.56 -27.84 10.68
CA MET A 62 -22.18 -27.70 9.35
C MET A 62 -22.94 -26.38 9.16
N ALA A 63 -23.50 -25.82 10.23
CA ALA A 63 -24.17 -24.52 10.18
C ALA A 63 -23.17 -23.34 10.17
N ASP A 64 -22.05 -23.47 10.88
CA ASP A 64 -21.02 -22.42 10.98
C ASP A 64 -19.93 -22.51 9.89
N ALA A 65 -19.81 -23.62 9.17
CA ALA A 65 -18.80 -23.80 8.12
C ALA A 65 -18.88 -22.75 7.00
N GLY A 66 -20.09 -22.23 6.72
CA GLY A 66 -20.29 -21.12 5.78
C GLY A 66 -19.75 -19.79 6.32
N THR A 67 -19.95 -19.53 7.62
CA THR A 67 -19.45 -18.34 8.32
C THR A 67 -17.93 -18.37 8.41
N ASP A 68 -17.35 -19.51 8.83
CA ASP A 68 -15.90 -19.70 8.93
C ASP A 68 -15.19 -19.51 7.59
N ALA A 69 -15.79 -20.04 6.51
CA ALA A 69 -15.26 -19.85 5.15
C ALA A 69 -15.29 -18.37 4.73
N GLN A 70 -16.37 -17.65 5.04
CA GLN A 70 -16.50 -16.23 4.75
C GLN A 70 -15.50 -15.38 5.54
N GLU A 71 -15.26 -15.70 6.82
CA GLU A 71 -14.28 -15.00 7.64
C GLU A 71 -12.86 -15.22 7.14
N ARG A 72 -12.49 -16.45 6.78
CA ARG A 72 -11.20 -16.75 6.14
C ARG A 72 -11.01 -15.96 4.86
N GLU A 73 -12.03 -15.89 4.01
CA GLU A 73 -11.97 -15.14 2.76
C GLU A 73 -11.74 -13.64 3.04
N LYS A 74 -12.46 -13.05 4.00
CA LYS A 74 -12.27 -11.66 4.42
C LYS A 74 -10.84 -11.40 4.93
N THR A 75 -10.34 -12.26 5.81
CA THR A 75 -8.97 -12.17 6.35
C THR A 75 -7.94 -12.29 5.23
N TYR A 76 -8.14 -13.19 4.28
CA TYR A 76 -7.27 -13.35 3.11
C TYR A 76 -7.31 -12.13 2.18
N MET A 77 -8.48 -11.51 1.97
CA MET A 77 -8.58 -10.26 1.22
C MET A 77 -7.81 -9.13 1.90
N LEU A 78 -7.93 -9.02 3.23
CA LEU A 78 -7.21 -8.02 4.03
C LEU A 78 -5.70 -8.25 3.97
N PHE A 79 -5.25 -9.50 4.16
CA PHE A 79 -3.85 -9.90 4.02
C PHE A 79 -3.25 -9.46 2.67
N ASN A 80 -3.95 -9.76 1.58
CA ASN A 80 -3.49 -9.38 0.24
C ASN A 80 -3.45 -7.85 0.04
N ARG A 81 -4.38 -7.12 0.66
CA ARG A 81 -4.39 -5.65 0.63
C ARG A 81 -3.19 -5.08 1.40
N THR A 82 -2.92 -5.57 2.61
CA THR A 82 -1.80 -5.13 3.45
C THR A 82 -0.46 -5.46 2.79
N ARG A 83 -0.33 -6.65 2.20
CA ARG A 83 0.85 -7.03 1.40
C ARG A 83 1.10 -6.08 0.23
N LYS A 84 0.05 -5.73 -0.54
CA LYS A 84 0.16 -4.73 -1.62
C LYS A 84 0.51 -3.34 -1.08
N PHE A 85 -0.01 -2.98 0.09
CA PHE A 85 0.30 -1.71 0.73
C PHE A 85 1.79 -1.60 1.08
N ILE A 86 2.40 -2.65 1.63
CA ILE A 86 3.85 -2.73 1.88
C ILE A 86 4.63 -2.55 0.57
N GLN A 87 4.24 -3.23 -0.52
CA GLN A 87 4.87 -3.04 -1.83
C GLN A 87 4.78 -1.59 -2.33
N TYR A 88 3.68 -0.89 -2.05
CA TYR A 88 3.55 0.52 -2.41
C TYR A 88 4.42 1.44 -1.56
N LEU A 89 4.64 1.10 -0.28
CA LEU A 89 5.57 1.84 0.60
C LEU A 89 7.02 1.64 0.16
N ASP A 90 7.44 0.41 -0.16
CA ASP A 90 8.76 0.13 -0.74
C ASP A 90 8.98 0.90 -2.05
N GLY A 91 7.97 0.92 -2.93
CA GLY A 91 7.99 1.73 -4.14
C GLY A 91 8.06 3.24 -3.89
N ALA A 92 7.55 3.73 -2.75
CA ALA A 92 7.66 5.13 -2.35
C ALA A 92 9.08 5.46 -1.85
N LEU A 93 9.71 4.57 -1.07
CA LEU A 93 11.11 4.71 -0.64
C LEU A 93 12.05 4.79 -1.84
N LYS A 94 11.92 3.86 -2.80
CA LYS A 94 12.71 3.90 -4.04
C LYS A 94 12.55 5.20 -4.83
N ARG A 95 11.38 5.83 -4.77
CA ARG A 95 11.16 7.14 -5.41
C ARG A 95 11.80 8.28 -4.66
N ILE A 96 11.90 8.20 -3.33
CA ILE A 96 12.66 9.15 -2.52
C ILE A 96 14.14 9.05 -2.88
N ASP A 97 14.69 7.83 -2.94
CA ASP A 97 16.09 7.60 -3.31
C ASP A 97 16.40 8.12 -4.72
N ASN A 98 15.48 7.88 -5.67
CA ASN A 98 15.61 8.39 -7.05
C ASN A 98 15.25 9.89 -7.19
N LYS A 99 14.98 10.61 -6.10
CA LYS A 99 14.52 12.01 -6.09
C LYS A 99 13.36 12.28 -7.06
N THR A 100 12.39 11.35 -7.17
CA THR A 100 11.17 11.49 -7.99
C THR A 100 9.89 11.45 -7.15
N TYR A 101 10.02 11.52 -5.83
CA TYR A 101 8.90 11.51 -4.89
C TYR A 101 8.09 12.81 -4.99
N GLY A 102 6.80 12.74 -4.67
CA GLY A 102 5.94 13.93 -4.68
C GLY A 102 5.52 14.47 -6.06
N VAL A 103 5.91 13.81 -7.15
CA VAL A 103 5.44 14.10 -8.52
C VAL A 103 4.30 13.16 -8.90
N CYS A 104 3.22 13.70 -9.46
CA CYS A 104 2.09 12.91 -9.96
C CYS A 104 2.47 12.18 -11.25
N LYS A 105 2.27 10.86 -11.32
CA LYS A 105 2.60 10.07 -12.53
C LYS A 105 1.74 10.42 -13.77
N VAL A 106 0.52 10.93 -13.55
CA VAL A 106 -0.42 11.21 -14.64
C VAL A 106 -0.29 12.65 -15.12
N THR A 107 -0.23 13.61 -14.19
CA THR A 107 -0.26 15.03 -14.52
C THR A 107 1.12 15.69 -14.52
N GLY A 108 2.17 15.01 -14.03
CA GLY A 108 3.50 15.60 -13.83
C GLY A 108 3.57 16.70 -12.76
N LYS A 109 2.43 17.09 -12.18
CA LYS A 109 2.35 18.17 -11.19
C LYS A 109 2.83 17.72 -9.80
N LYS A 110 3.27 18.70 -8.99
CA LYS A 110 3.52 18.56 -7.55
C LYS A 110 2.28 18.04 -6.82
N ILE A 111 2.45 17.02 -5.98
CA ILE A 111 1.45 16.55 -5.02
C ILE A 111 1.54 17.45 -3.78
N SER A 112 0.43 17.73 -3.09
CA SER A 112 0.46 18.54 -1.87
C SER A 112 1.09 17.79 -0.70
N LYS A 113 1.86 18.50 0.14
CA LYS A 113 2.52 17.94 1.35
C LYS A 113 1.54 17.23 2.28
N GLY A 114 0.43 17.88 2.64
CA GLY A 114 -0.60 17.27 3.50
C GLY A 114 -1.22 15.99 2.95
N ARG A 115 -1.23 15.79 1.61
CA ARG A 115 -1.68 14.53 1.02
C ARG A 115 -0.63 13.42 1.15
N LEU A 116 0.64 13.75 1.00
CA LEU A 116 1.74 12.81 1.19
C LEU A 116 1.88 12.41 2.67
N GLU A 117 1.61 13.33 3.61
CA GLU A 117 1.57 13.02 5.05
C GLU A 117 0.43 12.03 5.37
N ALA A 118 -0.77 12.26 4.82
CA ALA A 118 -1.90 11.36 5.03
C ALA A 118 -1.68 9.99 4.33
N VAL A 119 -1.26 10.01 3.06
CA VAL A 119 -1.16 8.83 2.19
C VAL A 119 0.20 8.83 1.47
N PRO A 120 1.28 8.40 2.15
CA PRO A 120 2.65 8.56 1.63
C PRO A 120 2.97 7.67 0.43
N HIS A 121 2.23 6.59 0.22
CA HIS A 121 2.38 5.72 -0.95
C HIS A 121 1.67 6.26 -2.20
N THR A 122 0.97 7.40 -2.13
CA THR A 122 0.15 7.89 -3.25
C THR A 122 1.01 8.36 -4.42
N GLN A 123 0.73 7.82 -5.62
CA GLN A 123 1.41 8.21 -6.86
C GLN A 123 0.62 9.21 -7.71
N LEU A 124 -0.59 9.57 -7.24
CA LEU A 124 -1.56 10.39 -7.98
C LEU A 124 -1.92 11.63 -7.17
N SER A 125 -2.07 12.76 -7.87
CA SER A 125 -2.64 13.99 -7.30
C SER A 125 -4.15 13.84 -7.02
N ILE A 126 -4.73 14.82 -6.32
CA ILE A 126 -6.18 14.89 -6.09
C ILE A 126 -6.92 14.99 -7.43
N GLU A 127 -6.47 15.87 -8.33
CA GLU A 127 -7.04 16.03 -9.67
C GLU A 127 -7.04 14.72 -10.47
N ALA A 128 -5.93 13.99 -10.48
CA ALA A 128 -5.82 12.72 -11.20
C ALA A 128 -6.72 11.62 -10.61
N LYS A 129 -6.91 11.62 -9.29
CA LYS A 129 -7.81 10.67 -8.61
C LYS A 129 -9.28 11.01 -8.90
N LEU A 130 -9.64 12.29 -8.98
CA LEU A 130 -11.00 12.73 -9.31
C LEU A 130 -11.40 12.38 -10.75
N LYS A 131 -10.47 12.48 -11.71
CA LYS A 131 -10.71 12.13 -13.12
C LYS A 131 -10.88 10.63 -13.39
N ARG A 132 -10.55 9.78 -12.43
CA ARG A 132 -10.56 8.31 -12.57
C ARG A 132 -11.75 7.65 -11.87
N ARG A 133 -12.64 8.45 -11.31
CA ARG A 133 -13.84 8.05 -10.58
C ARG A 133 -15.06 8.26 -11.46
#